data_AF-A0A6G1F9V6-F1
#
_entry.id   AF-A0A6G1F9V6-F1
#
_cell.length_a   1.000
_cell.length_b   1.000
_cell.length_c   1.000
_cell.angle_alpha   90.00
_cell.angle_beta   90.00
_cell.angle_gamma   90.00
#
_symmetry.space_group_name_H-M   'P 1'
#
loop_
_entity.id
_entity.type
_entity.pdbx_description
1 polymer ?
#
loop_
_entity_poly.entity_id
_entity_poly.type
_entity_poly.pdbx_seq_one_letter_code
_entity_poly.pdbx_strand_id
1 'polypeptide(L)'
;MNAVLQRLADMDDDQINIQTKEWRNKLWENHQFGDEIKALKARVLEEKERHERYKIEDQLTTLPQPVRLDPRLPALYEQAKNLVGIDMPREKIIGWIKSEEKELKVVSIFGTGGLGKTTLAM
;
A
#
# COMPACT_ATOMS: atom_id res chain seq x y z
N MET A 1 -35.70 -10.95 15.52
CA MET A 1 -36.62 -10.75 14.38
C MET A 1 -37.90 -10.14 14.93
N ASN A 2 -38.30 -8.96 14.48
CA ASN A 2 -39.49 -8.27 15.00
C ASN A 2 -40.76 -8.98 14.50
N ALA A 3 -41.72 -9.27 15.38
CA ALA A 3 -42.97 -9.98 15.04
C ALA A 3 -43.78 -9.30 13.93
N VAL A 4 -43.61 -7.99 13.76
CA VAL A 4 -44.23 -7.21 12.68
C VAL A 4 -43.63 -7.56 11.30
N LEU A 5 -42.33 -7.85 11.23
CA LEU A 5 -41.64 -8.19 9.98
C LEU A 5 -41.96 -9.62 9.52
N GLN A 6 -42.14 -10.56 10.45
CA GLN A 6 -42.61 -11.92 10.12
C GLN A 6 -44.04 -11.88 9.56
N ARG A 7 -44.94 -11.13 10.21
CA ARG A 7 -46.33 -10.98 9.72
C ARG A 7 -46.40 -10.36 8.32
N LEU A 8 -45.51 -9.44 7.98
CA LEU A 8 -45.45 -8.83 6.65
C LEU A 8 -44.80 -9.74 5.59
N ALA A 9 -43.96 -10.69 6.01
CA ALA A 9 -43.35 -11.69 5.13
C ALA A 9 -44.32 -12.83 4.77
N ASP A 10 -45.28 -13.13 5.65
CA ASP A 10 -46.27 -14.20 5.48
C ASP A 10 -47.55 -13.74 4.72
N MET A 11 -47.63 -12.49 4.26
CA MET A 11 -48.79 -11.96 3.53
C MET A 11 -48.70 -12.24 2.03
N ASP A 12 -49.72 -12.91 1.46
CA ASP A 12 -49.82 -13.21 0.03
C ASP A 12 -49.83 -11.95 -0.85
N ASP A 13 -48.98 -11.95 -1.88
CA ASP A 13 -48.76 -10.82 -2.77
C ASP A 13 -50.01 -10.43 -3.58
N ASP A 14 -50.97 -11.33 -3.74
CA ASP A 14 -52.18 -11.11 -4.56
C ASP A 14 -53.21 -10.19 -3.89
N GLN A 15 -53.09 -9.95 -2.57
CA GLN A 15 -54.03 -9.12 -1.79
C GLN A 15 -53.51 -7.71 -1.46
N ILE A 16 -52.33 -7.34 -1.95
CA ILE A 16 -51.61 -6.14 -1.48
C ILE A 16 -51.44 -5.10 -2.60
N ASN A 17 -51.82 -3.84 -2.33
CA ASN A 17 -51.58 -2.70 -3.22
C ASN A 17 -50.07 -2.50 -3.46
N ILE A 18 -49.71 -2.09 -4.68
CA ILE A 18 -48.36 -1.72 -5.12
C ILE A 18 -47.62 -0.84 -4.08
N GLN A 19 -48.27 0.19 -3.54
CA GLN A 19 -47.68 1.08 -2.53
C GLN A 19 -47.23 0.34 -1.26
N THR A 20 -48.01 -0.65 -0.83
CA THR A 20 -47.70 -1.45 0.37
C THR A 20 -46.59 -2.46 0.10
N LYS A 21 -46.49 -2.98 -1.13
CA LYS A 21 -45.35 -3.82 -1.57
C LYS A 21 -44.04 -3.03 -1.58
N GLU A 22 -44.05 -1.82 -2.13
CA GLU A 22 -42.89 -0.92 -2.13
C GLU A 22 -42.44 -0.58 -0.71
N TRP A 23 -43.38 -0.26 0.18
CA TRP A 23 -43.07 0.04 1.58
C TRP A 23 -42.50 -1.17 2.33
N ARG A 24 -43.06 -2.38 2.11
CA ARG A 24 -42.55 -3.64 2.65
C ARG A 24 -41.12 -3.91 2.21
N ASN A 25 -40.83 -3.79 0.91
CA ASN A 25 -39.49 -4.04 0.35
C ASN A 25 -38.47 -3.06 0.92
N LYS A 26 -38.81 -1.76 0.97
CA LYS A 26 -37.95 -0.72 1.56
C LYS A 26 -37.67 -0.98 3.05
N LEU A 27 -38.67 -1.42 3.81
CA LEU A 27 -38.50 -1.78 5.22
C LEU A 27 -37.58 -3.00 5.40
N TRP A 28 -37.70 -3.99 4.52
CA TRP A 28 -36.86 -5.18 4.51
C TRP A 28 -35.41 -4.86 4.19
N GLU A 29 -35.15 -4.09 3.13
CA GLU A 29 -33.83 -3.59 2.76
C GLU A 29 -33.18 -2.84 3.94
N ASN A 30 -33.91 -1.91 4.55
CA ASN A 30 -33.40 -1.16 5.71
C ASN A 30 -33.07 -2.06 6.92
N HIS A 31 -33.85 -3.12 7.15
CA HIS A 31 -33.56 -4.08 8.21
C HIS A 31 -32.32 -4.90 7.90
N GLN A 32 -32.17 -5.38 6.66
CA GLN A 32 -30.97 -6.08 6.21
C GLN A 32 -29.72 -5.21 6.39
N PHE A 33 -29.75 -3.96 5.93
CA PHE A 33 -28.66 -3.00 6.17
C PHE A 33 -28.39 -2.80 7.67
N GLY A 34 -29.43 -2.73 8.49
CA GLY A 34 -29.30 -2.61 9.94
C GLY A 34 -28.58 -3.81 10.57
N ASP A 35 -28.83 -5.02 10.09
CA ASP A 35 -28.18 -6.23 10.58
C ASP A 35 -26.75 -6.36 10.07
N GLU A 36 -26.47 -5.96 8.82
CA GLU A 36 -25.10 -5.86 8.29
C GLU A 36 -24.25 -4.88 9.10
N ILE A 37 -24.80 -3.73 9.46
CA ILE A 37 -24.12 -2.74 10.32
C ILE A 37 -23.81 -3.34 11.71
N LYS A 38 -24.75 -4.08 12.30
CA LYS A 38 -24.52 -4.76 13.59
C LYS A 38 -23.43 -5.82 13.48
N ALA A 39 -23.46 -6.63 12.42
CA ALA A 39 -22.45 -7.65 12.16
C ALA A 39 -21.06 -7.02 11.98
N LEU A 40 -20.97 -5.90 11.24
CA LEU A 40 -19.72 -5.17 11.07
C LEU A 40 -19.20 -4.62 12.41
N LYS A 41 -20.07 -4.01 13.22
CA LYS A 41 -19.70 -3.52 14.56
C LYS A 41 -19.15 -4.65 15.45
N ALA A 42 -19.77 -5.83 15.41
CA ALA A 42 -19.30 -6.99 16.17
C ALA A 42 -17.90 -7.43 15.73
N ARG A 43 -17.64 -7.50 14.42
CA ARG A 43 -16.32 -7.84 13.87
C ARG A 43 -15.25 -6.83 14.25
N VAL A 44 -15.56 -5.53 14.19
CA VAL A 44 -14.62 -4.47 14.58
C VAL A 44 -14.27 -4.57 16.07
N LEU A 45 -15.25 -4.88 16.92
CA LEU A 45 -14.99 -5.06 18.35
C LEU A 45 -14.13 -6.29 18.62
N GLU A 46 -14.40 -7.41 17.97
CA GLU A 46 -13.58 -8.63 18.09
C GLU A 46 -12.13 -8.38 17.67
N GLU A 47 -11.90 -7.66 16.56
CA GLU A 47 -10.56 -7.35 16.08
C GLU A 47 -9.82 -6.40 17.03
N LYS A 48 -10.53 -5.41 17.62
CA LYS A 48 -9.97 -4.56 18.67
C LYS A 48 -9.51 -5.39 19.87
N GLU A 49 -10.36 -6.28 20.38
CA GLU A 49 -10.02 -7.17 21.50
C GLU A 49 -8.87 -8.12 21.14
N ARG A 50 -8.81 -8.60 19.90
CA ARG A 50 -7.71 -9.42 19.39
C ARG A 50 -6.40 -8.64 19.38
N HIS A 51 -6.41 -7.41 18.86
CA HIS A 51 -5.25 -6.52 18.86
C HIS A 51 -4.77 -6.22 20.29
N GLU A 52 -5.67 -5.88 21.20
CA GLU A 52 -5.35 -5.61 22.62
C GLU A 52 -4.80 -6.84 23.34
N ARG A 53 -5.23 -8.06 22.98
CA ARG A 53 -4.69 -9.32 23.53
C ARG A 53 -3.27 -9.60 23.07
N TYR A 54 -2.97 -9.36 21.80
CA TYR A 54 -1.67 -9.76 21.23
C TYR A 54 -0.59 -8.69 21.28
N LYS A 55 -0.93 -7.40 21.45
CA LYS A 55 0.01 -6.25 21.58
C LYS A 55 1.33 -6.42 20.81
N ILE A 56 1.23 -6.81 19.54
CA ILE A 56 2.39 -7.23 18.73
C ILE A 56 3.43 -6.10 18.62
N GLU A 57 2.97 -4.86 18.65
CA GLU A 57 3.82 -3.65 18.64
C GLU A 57 4.77 -3.58 19.85
N ASP A 58 4.34 -4.04 21.03
CA ASP A 58 5.13 -4.02 22.28
C ASP A 58 6.21 -5.11 22.30
N GLN A 59 6.06 -6.13 21.46
CA GLN A 59 7.09 -7.15 21.23
C GLN A 59 8.15 -6.67 20.22
N LEU A 60 7.81 -5.72 19.34
CA LEU A 60 8.75 -5.15 18.38
C LEU A 60 9.62 -4.03 18.98
N THR A 61 9.20 -3.43 20.10
CA THR A 61 9.98 -2.43 20.84
C THR A 61 11.04 -3.07 21.75
N THR A 62 10.86 -4.34 22.14
CA THR A 62 11.78 -5.10 22.99
C THR A 62 12.87 -5.83 22.21
N LEU A 63 12.69 -6.01 20.90
CA LEU A 63 13.76 -6.46 20.02
C LEU A 63 14.74 -5.30 19.76
N PRO A 64 16.07 -5.55 19.74
CA PRO A 64 17.02 -4.56 19.23
C PRO A 64 16.53 -4.14 17.85
N GLN A 65 16.18 -2.86 17.68
CA GLN A 65 15.83 -2.37 16.36
C GLN A 65 17.05 -2.64 15.48
N PRO A 66 16.91 -3.44 14.40
CA PRO A 66 18.00 -3.59 13.46
C PRO A 66 18.34 -2.17 12.99
N VAL A 67 19.64 -1.83 13.03
CA VAL A 67 20.11 -0.55 12.50
C VAL A 67 19.49 -0.42 11.12
N ARG A 68 18.61 0.57 10.96
CA ARG A 68 17.96 0.85 9.68
C ARG A 68 19.03 1.40 8.74
N LEU A 69 19.76 0.48 8.12
CA LEU A 69 20.66 0.81 7.03
C LEU A 69 19.80 1.32 5.89
N ASP A 70 20.19 2.44 5.30
CA ASP A 70 19.54 2.92 4.09
C ASP A 70 19.65 1.80 3.03
N PRO A 71 18.55 1.34 2.43
CA PRO A 71 18.61 0.35 1.35
C PRO A 71 19.53 0.75 0.18
N ARG A 72 19.87 2.04 0.06
CA ARG A 72 20.80 2.58 -0.94
C ARG A 72 22.27 2.52 -0.51
N LEU A 73 22.56 2.25 0.77
CA LEU A 73 23.92 2.20 1.31
C LEU A 73 24.80 1.14 0.61
N PRO A 74 24.31 -0.09 0.32
CA PRO A 74 25.10 -1.07 -0.43
C PRO A 74 25.50 -0.56 -1.82
N ALA A 75 24.61 0.14 -2.51
CA ALA A 75 24.89 0.71 -3.83
C ALA A 75 25.93 1.85 -3.81
N LEU A 76 26.08 2.54 -2.67
CA LEU A 76 27.11 3.58 -2.47
C LEU A 76 28.50 3.01 -2.15
N TYR A 77 28.57 1.82 -1.59
CA TYR A 77 29.83 1.19 -1.16
C TYR A 77 30.15 -0.10 -1.93
N GLU A 78 29.45 -0.36 -3.03
CA GLU A 78 29.71 -1.51 -3.89
C GLU A 78 31.15 -1.44 -4.41
N GLN A 79 31.88 -2.54 -4.32
CA GLN A 79 33.30 -2.53 -4.67
C GLN A 79 33.47 -2.37 -6.18
N ALA A 80 34.39 -1.49 -6.62
CA ALA A 80 34.64 -1.24 -8.04
C ALA A 80 34.91 -2.51 -8.86
N LYS A 81 35.47 -3.56 -8.23
CA LYS A 81 35.73 -4.86 -8.84
C LYS A 81 34.47 -5.66 -9.23
N ASN A 82 33.32 -5.34 -8.64
CA ASN A 82 32.04 -6.01 -8.89
C ASN A 82 31.24 -5.28 -9.98
N LEU A 83 31.70 -4.10 -10.43
CA LEU A 83 31.04 -3.33 -11.47
C LEU A 83 31.35 -3.91 -12.84
N VAL A 84 30.33 -4.07 -13.67
CA VAL A 84 30.44 -4.60 -15.03
C VAL A 84 29.87 -3.62 -16.03
N GLY A 85 30.44 -3.57 -17.24
CA GLY A 85 29.93 -2.76 -18.34
C GLY A 85 30.09 -1.24 -18.17
N ILE A 86 30.86 -0.78 -17.17
CA ILE A 86 31.09 0.64 -16.91
C ILE A 86 32.33 1.19 -17.61
N ASP A 87 33.23 0.33 -18.12
CA ASP A 87 34.54 0.75 -18.64
C ASP A 87 34.41 1.74 -19.81
N MET A 88 33.63 1.38 -20.83
CA MET A 88 33.43 2.24 -22.00
C MET A 88 32.73 3.56 -21.65
N PRO A 89 31.59 3.58 -20.92
CA PRO A 89 30.98 4.83 -20.47
C PRO A 89 31.93 5.70 -19.63
N ARG A 90 32.71 5.08 -18.73
CA ARG A 90 33.68 5.76 -17.86
C ARG A 90 34.79 6.42 -18.68
N GLU A 91 35.41 5.69 -19.60
CA GLU A 91 36.46 6.23 -20.48
C GLU A 91 35.96 7.40 -21.31
N LYS A 92 34.74 7.31 -21.83
CA LYS A 92 34.11 8.38 -22.59
C LYS A 92 33.94 9.66 -21.77
N ILE A 93 33.46 9.54 -20.53
CA ILE A 93 33.29 10.67 -19.61
C ILE A 93 34.65 11.25 -19.23
N ILE A 94 35.64 10.41 -18.93
CA ILE A 94 37.02 10.85 -18.65
C ILE A 94 37.59 11.62 -19.84
N GLY A 95 37.36 11.18 -21.07
CA GLY A 95 37.80 11.88 -22.28
C GLY A 95 37.18 13.27 -22.43
N TRP A 96 35.89 13.42 -22.11
CA TRP A 96 35.23 14.73 -22.10
C TRP A 96 35.77 15.68 -21.03
N ILE A 97 36.09 15.15 -19.84
CA ILE A 97 36.59 15.94 -18.70
C ILE A 97 38.07 16.31 -18.88
N LYS A 98 38.90 15.40 -19.41
CA LYS A 98 40.35 15.62 -19.59
C LYS A 98 40.72 16.50 -20.80
N SER A 99 39.75 17.05 -21.52
CA SER A 99 40.00 17.99 -22.61
C SER A 99 40.82 19.20 -22.13
N GLU A 100 41.82 19.62 -22.93
CA GLU A 100 42.74 20.72 -22.61
C GLU A 100 42.10 22.13 -22.67
N GLU A 101 40.81 22.21 -23.00
CA GLU A 101 40.06 23.46 -23.02
C GLU A 101 39.91 24.02 -21.60
N LYS A 102 40.27 25.29 -21.40
CA LYS A 102 40.25 25.97 -20.09
C LYS A 102 38.87 26.47 -19.66
N GLU A 103 37.83 26.17 -20.43
CA GLU A 103 36.45 26.60 -20.15
C GLU A 103 35.76 25.64 -19.18
N LEU A 104 34.82 26.16 -18.39
CA LEU A 104 33.99 25.35 -17.50
C LEU A 104 33.07 24.43 -18.32
N LYS A 105 33.12 23.13 -18.03
CA LYS A 105 32.29 22.11 -18.71
C LYS A 105 31.34 21.44 -17.73
N VAL A 106 30.14 21.11 -18.21
CA VAL A 106 29.12 20.37 -17.46
C VAL A 106 28.80 19.08 -18.22
N VAL A 107 28.91 17.94 -17.55
CA VAL A 107 28.52 16.63 -18.06
C VAL A 107 27.28 16.17 -17.29
N SER A 108 26.20 15.89 -18.01
CA SER A 108 24.95 15.38 -17.44
C SER A 108 24.77 13.89 -17.74
N ILE A 109 24.51 13.08 -16.71
CA ILE A 109 24.24 11.65 -16.81
C ILE A 109 22.77 11.42 -16.49
N PHE A 110 21.97 11.06 -17.51
CA PHE A 110 20.52 10.89 -17.39
C PHE A 110 20.07 9.51 -17.91
N GLY A 111 18.84 9.11 -17.54
CA GLY A 111 18.30 7.79 -17.87
C GLY A 111 17.33 7.28 -16.79
N THR A 112 16.68 6.15 -17.06
CA THR A 112 15.67 5.53 -16.18
C THR A 112 16.24 5.11 -14.82
N GLY A 113 15.35 4.86 -13.84
CA GLY A 113 15.73 4.34 -12.52
C GLY A 113 16.41 2.97 -12.63
N GLY A 114 17.40 2.71 -11.77
CA GLY A 114 18.11 1.42 -11.72
C GLY A 114 19.21 1.20 -12.78
N LEU A 115 19.42 2.14 -13.71
CA LEU A 115 20.42 1.98 -14.79
C LEU A 115 21.89 2.11 -14.33
N GLY A 116 22.15 2.49 -13.07
CA GLY A 116 23.53 2.65 -12.58
C GLY A 116 24.16 4.03 -12.84
N LYS A 117 23.35 5.09 -13.09
CA LYS A 117 23.85 6.46 -13.31
C LYS A 117 24.69 6.98 -12.15
N THR A 118 24.19 6.82 -10.92
CA THR A 118 24.90 7.20 -9.70
C THR A 118 26.17 6.39 -9.54
N THR A 119 26.12 5.10 -9.88
CA THR A 119 27.28 4.19 -9.86
C THR A 119 28.36 4.59 -10.86
N LEU A 120 28.00 5.11 -12.04
CA LEU A 120 28.95 5.60 -13.03
C LEU A 120 29.59 6.94 -12.65
N ALA A 121 28.88 7.77 -11.89
CA ALA A 121 29.33 9.08 -11.46
C ALA A 121 30.26 9.06 -10.23
N MET A 122 30.23 7.95 -9.48
CA MET A 122 30.99 7.74 -8.24
C MET A 122 32.36 7.12 -8.54
#